data_AF-A0A1Y2ZVY9-F1
#
_entry.id   AF-A0A1Y2ZVY9-F1
#
_cell.length_a   1.000
_cell.length_b   1.000
_cell.length_c   1.000
_cell.angle_alpha   90.00
_cell.angle_beta   90.00
_cell.angle_gamma   90.00
#
_symmetry.space_group_name_H-M   'P 1'
#
loop_
_entity.id
_entity.type
_entity.pdbx_description
1 polymer ?
#
loop_
_entity_poly.entity_id
_entity_poly.type
_entity_poly.pdbx_seq_one_letter_code
_entity_poly.pdbx_strand_id
1 'polypeptide(L)'
;MLLDFKTLSLMVVVTSILYAITIAFFALQANQYKGIGLYMWGAICAAIGFLSATLYVRFPELLVLRFVTSGFLMLACYLYSLGITRFLDFTFNARWLRYLLISGLTISCYFIFSITRTVFKKSGFVG
;
A
#
# COMPACT_ATOMS: atom_id res chain seq x y z
N MET A 1 -2.79 2.87 27.64
CA MET A 1 -3.33 1.82 26.74
C MET A 1 -2.52 1.86 25.45
N LEU A 2 -1.60 0.90 25.24
CA LEU A 2 -1.05 0.71 23.89
C LEU A 2 -2.15 0.10 23.04
N LEU A 3 -2.52 0.78 21.94
CA LEU A 3 -3.40 0.20 20.94
C LEU A 3 -2.67 -1.01 20.32
N ASP A 4 -3.25 -2.20 20.40
CA ASP A 4 -2.66 -3.39 19.78
C ASP A 4 -2.59 -3.19 18.26
N PHE A 5 -1.49 -3.63 17.64
CA PHE A 5 -1.23 -3.41 16.21
C PHE A 5 -2.35 -3.99 15.33
N LYS A 6 -2.96 -5.10 15.78
CA LYS A 6 -4.13 -5.72 15.15
C LYS A 6 -5.34 -4.79 15.10
N THR A 7 -5.59 -4.06 16.18
CA THR A 7 -6.71 -3.12 16.26
C THR A 7 -6.46 -1.94 15.32
N LEU A 8 -5.22 -1.43 15.29
CA LEU A 8 -4.82 -0.35 14.40
C LEU A 8 -4.93 -0.76 12.93
N SER A 9 -4.42 -1.93 12.56
CA SER A 9 -4.48 -2.42 11.18
C SER A 9 -5.91 -2.65 10.72
N LEU A 10 -6.77 -3.20 11.58
CA LEU A 10 -8.18 -3.43 11.27
C LEU A 10 -8.94 -2.11 11.11
N MET A 11 -8.67 -1.10 11.95
CA MET A 11 -9.20 0.25 11.78
C MET A 11 -8.82 0.82 10.41
N VAL A 12 -7.55 0.70 10.00
CA VAL A 12 -7.06 1.19 8.70
C VAL A 12 -7.73 0.46 7.54
N VAL A 13 -7.96 -0.85 7.64
CA VAL A 13 -8.69 -1.62 6.63
C VAL A 13 -10.13 -1.11 6.50
N VAL A 14 -10.86 -0.99 7.63
CA VAL A 14 -12.25 -0.52 7.63
C VAL A 14 -12.36 0.89 7.07
N THR A 15 -11.49 1.82 7.49
CA THR A 15 -11.48 3.18 6.96
C THR A 15 -11.15 3.20 5.47
N SER A 16 -10.22 2.37 5.00
CA SER A 16 -9.85 2.30 3.58
C SER A 16 -11.00 1.77 2.72
N ILE A 17 -11.74 0.77 3.21
CA ILE A 17 -12.93 0.23 2.53
C ILE A 17 -14.05 1.29 2.49
N LEU A 18 -14.36 1.93 3.62
CA LEU A 18 -15.35 3.00 3.68
C LEU A 18 -14.98 4.15 2.73
N TYR A 19 -13.69 4.49 2.65
CA TYR A 19 -13.17 5.50 1.76
C TYR A 19 -13.26 5.09 0.29
N ALA A 20 -12.99 3.83 -0.04
CA ALA A 20 -13.20 3.31 -1.39
C ALA A 20 -14.69 3.38 -1.79
N ILE A 21 -15.61 3.07 -0.87
CA ILE A 21 -17.06 3.12 -1.11
C ILE A 21 -17.52 4.56 -1.35
N THR A 22 -17.12 5.52 -0.51
CA THR A 22 -17.49 6.93 -0.71
C THR A 22 -16.95 7.48 -2.02
N ILE A 23 -15.72 7.12 -2.39
CA ILE A 23 -15.11 7.51 -3.67
C ILE A 23 -15.81 6.82 -4.85
N ALA A 24 -16.26 5.57 -4.71
CA ALA A 24 -17.07 4.90 -5.72
C ALA A 24 -18.41 5.61 -5.95
N PHE A 25 -19.06 6.07 -4.89
CA PHE A 25 -20.26 6.91 -5.00
C PHE A 25 -19.97 8.22 -5.75
N PHE A 26 -18.88 8.91 -5.42
CA PHE A 26 -18.46 10.10 -6.17
C PHE A 26 -18.12 9.80 -7.64
N ALA A 27 -17.51 8.65 -7.93
CA ALA A 27 -17.21 8.22 -9.29
C ALA A 27 -18.49 8.01 -10.10
N LEU A 28 -19.47 7.30 -9.53
CA LEU A 28 -20.76 7.00 -10.16
C LEU A 28 -21.64 8.24 -10.33
N GLN A 29 -21.63 9.12 -9.33
CA GLN A 29 -22.54 10.26 -9.29
C GLN A 29 -21.99 11.48 -10.05
N ALA A 30 -20.66 11.62 -10.15
CA ALA A 30 -20.06 12.78 -10.78
C ALA A 30 -19.49 12.50 -12.17
N ASN A 31 -18.82 11.36 -12.45
CA ASN A 31 -17.97 11.15 -13.67
C ASN A 31 -17.09 12.36 -14.09
N GLN A 32 -16.98 13.39 -13.25
CA GLN A 32 -16.43 14.71 -13.54
C GLN A 32 -15.01 14.83 -13.00
N TYR A 33 -14.64 13.99 -12.04
CA TYR A 33 -13.33 14.03 -11.42
C TYR A 33 -12.38 13.02 -12.07
N LYS A 34 -11.53 13.51 -12.96
CA LYS A 34 -10.44 12.74 -13.56
C LYS A 34 -9.57 12.16 -12.43
N GLY A 35 -9.25 10.87 -12.49
CA GLY A 35 -8.34 10.23 -11.51
C GLY A 35 -9.00 9.65 -10.26
N ILE A 36 -10.28 9.92 -9.98
CA ILE A 36 -11.00 9.32 -8.84
C ILE A 36 -11.02 7.79 -8.91
N GLY A 37 -11.17 7.21 -10.10
CA GLY A 37 -11.14 5.75 -10.27
C GLY A 37 -9.78 5.14 -9.89
N LEU A 38 -8.67 5.79 -10.24
CA LEU A 38 -7.32 5.35 -9.85
C LEU A 38 -7.14 5.44 -8.33
N TYR A 39 -7.66 6.51 -7.73
CA TYR A 39 -7.64 6.68 -6.29
C TYR A 39 -8.43 5.56 -5.57
N MET A 40 -9.62 5.21 -6.07
CA MET A 40 -10.44 4.11 -5.56
C MET A 40 -9.69 2.78 -5.60
N TRP A 41 -9.05 2.45 -6.73
CA TRP A 41 -8.21 1.25 -6.86
C TRP A 41 -7.04 1.26 -5.88
N GLY A 42 -6.45 2.43 -5.61
CA GLY A 42 -5.44 2.60 -4.57
C GLY A 42 -5.96 2.23 -3.19
N ALA A 43 -7.18 2.64 -2.85
CA ALA A 43 -7.82 2.31 -1.56
C ALA A 43 -8.12 0.82 -1.41
N ILE A 44 -8.60 0.17 -2.47
CA ILE A 44 -8.81 -1.28 -2.50
C ILE A 44 -7.48 -2.02 -2.29
N CYS A 45 -6.43 -1.60 -3.00
CA CYS A 45 -5.10 -2.19 -2.86
C CYS A 45 -4.53 -1.99 -1.45
N ALA A 46 -4.72 -0.81 -0.85
CA ALA A 46 -4.32 -0.54 0.53
C ALA A 46 -5.04 -1.47 1.52
N ALA A 47 -6.35 -1.65 1.36
CA ALA A 47 -7.15 -2.54 2.21
C ALA A 47 -6.64 -3.99 2.12
N ILE A 48 -6.36 -4.51 0.92
CA ILE A 48 -5.79 -5.86 0.73
C ILE A 48 -4.40 -5.94 1.37
N GLY A 49 -3.58 -4.91 1.22
CA GLY A 49 -2.26 -4.81 1.84
C GLY A 49 -2.31 -4.87 3.37
N PHE A 50 -3.14 -4.07 4.01
CA PHE A 50 -3.27 -4.09 5.48
C PHE A 50 -3.94 -5.35 6.03
N LEU A 51 -4.87 -5.94 5.27
CA LEU A 51 -5.50 -7.22 5.64
C LEU A 51 -4.48 -8.37 5.59
N SER A 52 -3.68 -8.44 4.53
CA SER A 52 -2.57 -9.39 4.44
C SER A 52 -1.48 -9.14 5.49
N ALA A 53 -1.21 -7.88 5.86
CA ALA A 53 -0.29 -7.54 6.96
C ALA A 53 -0.78 -8.12 8.30
N THR A 54 -2.08 -7.99 8.57
CA THR A 54 -2.71 -8.48 9.80
C THR A 54 -2.64 -10.02 9.88
N LEU A 55 -2.84 -10.70 8.75
CA LEU A 55 -2.69 -12.15 8.65
C LEU A 55 -1.23 -12.59 8.82
N TYR A 56 -0.26 -11.85 8.25
CA TYR A 56 1.16 -12.14 8.41
C TYR A 56 1.63 -12.06 9.88
N VAL A 57 1.13 -11.07 10.64
CA VAL A 57 1.43 -10.98 12.09
C VAL A 57 0.97 -12.23 12.84
N ARG A 58 -0.13 -12.87 12.41
CA ARG A 58 -0.63 -14.10 13.02
C ARG A 58 0.09 -15.36 12.53
N PHE A 59 0.58 -15.35 11.29
CA PHE A 59 1.24 -16.48 10.65
C PHE A 59 2.55 -16.04 9.98
N PRO A 60 3.61 -15.74 10.75
CA PRO A 60 4.87 -15.20 10.23
C PRO A 60 5.66 -16.19 9.37
N GLU A 61 5.34 -17.49 9.45
CA GLU A 61 5.88 -18.56 8.62
C GLU A 61 5.63 -18.32 7.12
N LEU A 62 4.53 -17.64 6.79
CA LEU A 62 4.05 -17.47 5.43
C LEU A 62 4.69 -16.23 4.79
N LEU A 63 5.92 -16.40 4.30
CA LEU A 63 6.67 -15.35 3.60
C LEU A 63 5.91 -14.77 2.39
N VAL A 64 5.04 -15.56 1.76
CA VAL A 64 4.18 -15.10 0.65
C VAL A 64 3.27 -13.95 1.07
N LEU A 65 2.68 -13.98 2.28
CA LEU A 65 1.82 -12.89 2.75
C LEU A 65 2.59 -11.58 2.93
N ARG A 66 3.88 -11.65 3.26
CA ARG A 66 4.74 -10.47 3.34
C ARG A 66 4.93 -9.83 1.97
N PHE A 67 5.18 -10.63 0.92
CA PHE A 67 5.27 -10.11 -0.45
C PHE A 67 3.96 -9.50 -0.93
N VAL A 68 2.84 -10.16 -0.64
CA VAL A 68 1.49 -9.66 -0.97
C VAL A 68 1.26 -8.32 -0.27
N THR A 69 1.49 -8.25 1.04
CA THR A 69 1.35 -7.02 1.84
C THR A 69 2.14 -5.87 1.23
N SER A 70 3.45 -6.08 1.02
CA SER A 70 4.34 -5.04 0.51
C SER A 70 3.98 -4.62 -0.91
N GLY A 71 3.68 -5.57 -1.79
CA GLY A 71 3.32 -5.31 -3.18
C GLY A 71 2.05 -4.46 -3.29
N PHE A 72 0.99 -4.85 -2.57
CA PHE A 72 -0.28 -4.13 -2.58
C PHE A 72 -0.20 -2.75 -1.93
N LEU A 73 0.53 -2.60 -0.82
CA LEU A 73 0.75 -1.28 -0.20
C LEU A 73 1.57 -0.35 -1.10
N MET A 74 2.60 -0.87 -1.77
CA MET A 74 3.40 -0.08 -2.70
C MET A 74 2.57 0.34 -3.92
N LEU A 75 1.82 -0.59 -4.51
CA LEU A 75 0.89 -0.32 -5.62
C LEU A 75 -0.17 0.72 -5.22
N ALA A 76 -0.70 0.64 -3.99
CA ALA A 76 -1.65 1.62 -3.46
C ALA A 76 -1.07 3.03 -3.42
N CYS A 77 0.17 3.21 -2.95
CA CYS A 77 0.85 4.51 -2.96
C CYS A 77 1.02 5.06 -4.38
N TYR A 78 1.36 4.22 -5.36
CA TYR A 78 1.43 4.62 -6.77
C TYR A 78 0.07 5.05 -7.31
N LEU A 79 -0.98 4.29 -7.02
CA LEU A 79 -2.34 4.58 -7.49
C LEU A 79 -2.91 5.85 -6.84
N TYR A 80 -2.69 6.06 -5.55
CA TYR A 80 -3.10 7.28 -4.87
C TYR A 80 -2.41 8.51 -5.43
N SER A 81 -1.10 8.45 -5.62
CA SER A 81 -0.33 9.57 -6.17
C SER A 81 -0.74 9.89 -7.60
N LEU A 82 -0.95 8.88 -8.46
CA LEU A 82 -1.50 9.06 -9.82
C LEU A 82 -2.94 9.58 -9.81
N GLY A 83 -3.76 9.12 -8.87
CA GLY A 83 -5.14 9.58 -8.69
C GLY A 83 -5.18 11.07 -8.32
N ILE A 84 -4.36 11.49 -7.36
CA ILE A 84 -4.26 12.89 -6.91
C ILE A 84 -3.73 13.78 -8.03
N THR A 85 -2.69 13.37 -8.76
CA THR A 85 -2.14 14.22 -9.85
C THR A 85 -3.14 14.42 -10.98
N ARG A 86 -3.90 13.38 -11.35
CA ARG A 86 -4.99 13.52 -12.33
C ARG A 86 -6.17 14.31 -11.80
N PHE A 87 -6.45 14.24 -10.50
CA PHE A 87 -7.51 15.02 -9.87
C PHE A 87 -7.18 16.52 -9.84
N LEU A 88 -5.93 16.87 -9.58
CA LEU A 88 -5.44 18.25 -9.57
C LEU A 88 -5.14 18.82 -10.97
N ASP A 89 -5.38 18.04 -12.03
CA ASP A 89 -5.01 18.32 -13.43
C ASP A 89 -3.55 18.79 -13.59
N PHE A 90 -2.66 18.27 -12.74
CA PHE A 90 -1.24 18.64 -12.73
C PHE A 90 -0.51 17.91 -13.85
N THR A 91 0.23 18.63 -14.69
CA THR A 91 1.02 18.01 -15.75
C THR A 91 2.17 17.20 -15.15
N PHE A 92 2.35 15.96 -15.61
CA PHE A 92 3.41 15.07 -15.13
C PHE A 92 4.78 15.67 -15.41
N ASN A 93 5.37 16.32 -14.41
CA ASN A 93 6.74 16.80 -14.51
C ASN A 93 7.69 15.61 -14.30
N ALA A 94 8.64 15.41 -15.22
CA ALA A 94 9.60 14.30 -15.17
C ALA A 94 10.35 14.21 -13.82
N ARG A 95 10.53 15.37 -13.15
CA ARG A 95 11.13 15.45 -11.82
C ARG A 95 10.26 14.77 -10.74
N TRP A 96 8.95 14.96 -10.78
CA TRP A 96 8.01 14.32 -9.83
C TRP A 96 7.96 12.81 -10.04
N LEU A 97 7.87 12.36 -11.30
CA LEU A 97 7.90 10.93 -11.63
C LEU A 97 9.20 10.26 -11.16
N ARG A 98 10.32 10.97 -11.27
CA ARG A 98 11.63 10.51 -10.79
C ARG A 98 11.66 10.33 -9.27
N TYR A 99 11.11 11.27 -8.48
CA TYR A 99 11.02 11.10 -7.02
C TYR A 99 10.12 9.93 -6.62
N LEU A 100 9.05 9.70 -7.38
CA LEU A 100 8.12 8.59 -7.15
C LEU A 100 8.76 7.23 -7.46
N LEU A 101 9.53 7.16 -8.55
CA LEU A 101 10.32 5.97 -8.87
C LEU A 101 11.44 5.71 -7.86
N ILE A 102 12.16 6.76 -7.43
CA ILE A 102 13.23 6.64 -6.43
C ILE A 102 12.67 6.16 -5.09
N SER A 103 11.57 6.74 -4.62
CA SER A 103 10.95 6.34 -3.36
C SER A 103 10.48 4.88 -3.40
N GLY A 104 9.84 4.44 -4.49
CA GLY A 104 9.47 3.03 -4.65
C GLY A 104 10.66 2.08 -4.76
N LEU A 105 11.75 2.48 -5.42
CA LEU A 105 13.01 1.72 -5.45
C LEU A 105 13.62 1.59 -4.06
N THR A 106 13.65 2.68 -3.28
CA THR A 106 14.21 2.70 -1.93
C THR A 106 13.41 1.78 -1.00
N ILE A 107 12.08 1.83 -1.09
CA ILE A 107 11.18 0.96 -0.34
C ILE A 107 11.37 -0.52 -0.76
N SER A 108 11.46 -0.80 -2.06
CA SER A 108 11.67 -2.15 -2.57
C SER A 108 13.01 -2.73 -2.11
N CYS A 109 14.09 -1.96 -2.19
CA CYS A 109 15.42 -2.36 -1.71
C CYS A 109 15.43 -2.62 -0.20
N TYR A 110 14.78 -1.76 0.59
CA TYR A 110 14.64 -1.97 2.03
C TYR A 110 13.89 -3.28 2.35
N PHE A 111 12.81 -3.57 1.61
CA PHE A 111 12.07 -4.82 1.77
C PHE A 111 12.89 -6.04 1.41
N ILE A 112 13.60 -6.03 0.26
CA ILE A 112 14.50 -7.12 -0.14
C ILE A 112 15.58 -7.34 0.92
N PHE A 113 16.25 -6.29 1.37
CA PHE A 113 17.26 -6.37 2.42
C PHE A 113 16.72 -6.99 3.71
N SER A 114 15.53 -6.57 4.13
CA SER A 114 14.85 -7.09 5.31
C SER A 114 14.45 -8.57 5.15
N ILE A 115 14.06 -9.00 3.95
CA ILE A 115 13.79 -10.41 3.63
C ILE A 115 15.06 -11.23 3.74
N THR A 116 16.14 -10.80 3.07
CA THR A 116 17.45 -11.48 3.11
C THR A 116 17.92 -11.64 4.55
N ARG A 117 17.80 -10.60 5.38
CA ARG A 117 18.14 -10.67 6.81
C ARG A 117 17.29 -11.69 7.58
N THR A 118 16.00 -11.78 7.29
CA THR A 118 15.10 -12.72 7.97
C THR A 118 15.41 -14.17 7.60
N VAL A 119 15.70 -14.43 6.31
CA VAL A 119 16.11 -15.75 5.82
C VAL A 119 17.45 -16.15 6.44
N PHE A 120 18.48 -15.29 6.38
CA PHE A 120 19.80 -15.57 6.97
C PHE A 120 19.75 -15.87 8.47
N LYS A 121 18.86 -15.19 9.22
CA LYS A 121 18.65 -15.44 10.65
C LYS A 121 17.95 -16.79 10.91
N LYS A 122 17.04 -17.23 10.03
CA LYS A 122 16.36 -18.55 10.13
C LYS A 122 17.28 -19.70 9.69
N SER A 123 18.26 -19.43 8.83
CA SER A 123 19.28 -20.40 8.37
C SER A 123 20.45 -20.63 9.35
N GLY A 124 20.44 -19.99 10.53
CA GLY A 124 21.48 -20.16 11.56
C GLY A 124 22.86 -19.59 11.22
N PHE A 125 22.96 -18.69 10.23
CA PHE A 125 24.26 -18.21 9.72
C PHE A 125 24.82 -16.96 10.42
N VAL A 126 24.13 -16.42 11.43
CA VAL A 126 24.63 -15.28 12.22
C VAL A 126 24.23 -15.46 13.68
N GLY A 127 25.22 -15.79 14.51
CA GLY A 127 25.24 -15.52 15.95
C GLY A 127 25.61 -14.07 16.22
#